data_AF-A0A817PXT8-F1
#
_entry.id   AF-A0A817PXT8-F1
#
_cell.length_a   1.000
_cell.length_b   1.000
_cell.length_c   1.000
_cell.angle_alpha   90.00
_cell.angle_beta   90.00
_cell.angle_gamma   90.00
#
_symmetry.space_group_name_H-M   'P 1'
#
loop_
_entity.id
_entity.type
_entity.pdbx_description
1 polymer ?
#
loop_
_entity_poly.entity_id
_entity_poly.type
_entity_poly.pdbx_seq_one_letter_code
_entity_poly.pdbx_strand_id
1 'polypeptide(L)'
;MATVNKSNVCSICNKPSIKYFCIGCKQHFCPKDFKGHEQQLSIKFDNEIVRSHDELLDQIQKLEKSNDFSSDLFTQIEEWKKTTINKIEKAAEKAHHELIELIHKQRIKITKQLEIMTKEIRYRREENFLENDIVRLKQNLNKIQETLQQLFRKDTKKAIIVDNDQIDWNRLIYIREEQQNCEYIELEIEKNRNSKTSSSNIICHSIKLFHFIIISK
;
A
#
# COMPACT_ATOMS: atom_id res chain seq x y z
N MET A 1 40.97 9.63 70.67
CA MET A 1 40.87 9.22 69.25
C MET A 1 39.86 10.13 68.58
N ALA A 2 40.31 11.00 67.67
CA ALA A 2 39.44 11.96 66.99
C ALA A 2 38.78 11.29 65.77
N THR A 3 37.46 11.15 65.79
CA THR A 3 36.67 10.69 64.66
C THR A 3 36.63 11.78 63.60
N VAL A 4 37.39 11.61 62.51
CA VAL A 4 37.36 12.49 61.34
C VAL A 4 36.00 12.31 60.65
N ASN A 5 35.13 13.32 60.79
CA ASN A 5 33.91 13.43 60.00
C ASN A 5 34.28 13.47 58.50
N LYS A 6 33.94 12.40 57.77
CA LYS A 6 34.26 12.19 56.35
C LYS A 6 33.52 13.13 55.38
N SER A 7 32.84 14.17 55.87
CA SER A 7 31.96 15.06 55.09
C SER A 7 32.64 16.33 54.56
N ASN A 8 33.89 16.64 54.92
CA ASN A 8 34.47 17.99 54.75
C ASN A 8 35.64 18.14 53.74
N VAL A 9 35.88 17.16 52.84
CA VAL A 9 36.93 17.25 51.78
C VAL A 9 36.37 17.27 50.34
N CYS A 10 37.14 17.80 49.38
CA CYS A 10 36.85 17.71 47.94
C CYS A 10 37.00 16.26 47.44
N SER A 11 36.05 15.76 46.65
CA SER A 11 36.05 14.39 46.11
C SER A 11 37.18 14.09 45.11
N ILE A 12 37.83 15.11 44.53
CA ILE A 12 38.94 14.94 43.58
C ILE A 12 40.30 15.15 44.25
N CYS A 13 40.52 16.29 44.90
CA CYS A 13 41.85 16.64 45.44
C CYS A 13 42.01 16.45 46.96
N ASN A 14 40.96 16.01 47.67
CA ASN A 14 40.93 15.82 49.13
C ASN A 14 41.29 17.05 50.00
N LYS A 15 41.36 18.25 49.41
CA LYS A 15 41.67 19.48 50.17
C LYS A 15 40.41 20.05 50.87
N PRO A 16 40.56 20.63 52.07
CA PRO A 16 39.49 21.42 52.70
C PRO A 16 39.36 22.79 52.01
N SER A 17 38.16 23.14 51.53
CA SER A 17 37.86 24.43 50.87
C SER A 17 36.35 24.73 50.91
N ILE A 18 35.94 25.95 50.54
CA ILE A 18 34.52 26.31 50.31
C ILE A 18 34.00 25.44 49.17
N LYS A 19 32.92 24.69 49.41
CA LYS A 19 32.52 23.59 48.52
C LYS A 19 31.27 23.90 47.71
N TYR A 20 31.32 23.54 46.44
CA TYR A 20 30.12 23.34 45.61
C TYR A 20 29.67 21.89 45.74
N PHE A 21 28.38 21.67 45.97
CA PHE A 21 27.79 20.33 46.01
C PHE A 21 27.04 20.07 44.72
N CYS A 22 27.42 19.03 43.98
CA CYS A 22 26.69 18.62 42.79
C CYS A 22 25.61 17.61 43.18
N ILE A 23 24.34 17.98 42.95
CA ILE A 23 23.18 17.15 43.28
C ILE A 23 23.16 15.86 42.43
N GLY A 24 23.59 15.95 41.17
CA GLY A 24 23.57 14.83 40.23
C GLY A 24 24.52 13.70 40.61
N CYS A 25 25.79 14.01 40.92
CA CYS A 25 26.77 13.00 41.31
C CYS A 25 26.90 12.81 42.84
N LYS A 26 26.19 13.62 43.65
CA LYS A 26 26.20 13.62 45.12
C LYS A 26 27.61 13.78 45.72
N GLN A 27 28.47 14.55 45.06
CA GLN A 27 29.85 14.79 45.45
C GLN A 27 30.10 16.27 45.75
N HIS A 28 31.12 16.54 46.57
CA HIS A 28 31.53 17.89 46.90
C HIS A 28 32.84 18.22 46.20
N PHE A 29 32.92 19.41 45.61
CA PHE A 29 34.08 19.87 44.87
C PHE A 29 34.59 21.20 45.40
N CYS A 30 35.90 21.41 45.36
CA CYS A 30 36.45 22.75 45.48
C CYS A 30 36.16 23.56 44.19
N PRO A 31 36.22 24.90 44.19
CA PRO A 31 35.84 25.71 43.04
C PRO A 31 36.62 25.35 41.75
N LYS A 32 37.91 25.00 41.91
CA LYS A 32 38.76 24.59 40.79
C LYS A 32 38.32 23.26 40.17
N ASP A 33 38.06 22.27 41.01
CA ASP A 33 37.69 20.92 40.58
C ASP A 33 36.24 20.86 40.07
N PHE A 34 35.36 21.73 40.59
CA PHE A 34 33.98 21.86 40.12
C PHE A 34 33.92 22.31 38.65
N LYS A 35 34.76 23.26 38.26
CA LYS A 35 34.87 23.69 36.86
C LYS A 35 35.33 22.55 35.94
N GLY A 36 36.24 21.71 36.42
CA GLY A 36 36.66 20.49 35.69
C GLY A 36 35.53 19.47 35.56
N HIS A 37 34.72 19.29 36.61
CA HIS A 37 33.53 18.44 36.57
C HIS A 37 32.49 18.95 35.55
N GLU A 38 32.22 20.26 35.52
CA GLU A 38 31.30 20.88 34.56
C GLU A 38 31.77 20.71 33.11
N GLN A 39 33.07 20.89 32.85
CA GLN A 39 33.65 20.64 31.54
C GLN A 39 33.52 19.17 31.11
N GLN A 40 33.73 18.22 32.03
CA GLN A 40 33.52 16.80 31.74
C GLN A 40 32.06 16.48 31.42
N LEU A 41 31.10 17.13 32.09
CA LEU A 41 29.68 16.97 31.79
C LEU A 41 29.32 17.54 30.41
N SER A 42 29.86 18.71 30.05
CA SER A 42 29.66 19.29 28.71
C SER A 42 30.18 18.34 27.63
N ILE A 43 31.40 17.81 27.80
CA ILE A 43 32.01 16.87 26.86
C ILE A 43 31.15 15.61 26.72
N LYS A 44 30.62 15.07 27.83
CA LYS A 44 29.71 13.91 27.78
C LYS A 44 28.41 14.22 27.06
N PHE A 45 27.81 15.37 27.35
CA PHE A 45 26.57 15.79 26.69
C PHE A 45 26.74 15.91 25.18
N ASP A 46 27.82 16.55 24.73
CA ASP A 46 28.13 16.69 23.31
C ASP A 46 28.36 15.32 22.64
N ASN A 47 29.12 14.43 23.29
CA ASN A 47 29.50 13.13 22.72
C ASN A 47 28.39 12.07 22.73
N GLU A 48 27.55 12.07 23.77
CA GLU A 48 26.54 11.03 23.99
C GLU A 48 25.17 11.49 23.49
N ILE A 49 24.78 12.74 23.74
CA ILE A 49 23.44 13.23 23.41
C ILE A 49 23.42 13.94 22.07
N VAL A 50 24.23 14.99 21.89
CA VAL A 50 24.19 15.81 20.66
C VAL A 50 24.58 14.97 19.46
N ARG A 51 25.67 14.20 19.55
CA ARG A 51 26.08 13.31 18.47
C ARG A 51 25.03 12.26 18.12
N SER A 52 24.41 11.62 19.12
CA SER A 52 23.36 10.63 18.86
C SER A 52 22.12 11.26 18.23
N HIS A 53 21.75 12.47 18.66
CA HIS A 53 20.67 13.24 18.06
C HIS A 53 20.96 13.55 16.58
N ASP A 54 22.16 14.04 16.29
CA ASP A 54 22.55 14.42 14.93
C ASP A 54 22.66 13.19 14.02
N GLU A 55 23.15 12.06 14.53
CA GLU A 55 23.16 10.78 13.82
C GLU A 55 21.75 10.28 13.48
N LEU A 56 20.77 10.44 14.39
CA LEU A 56 19.38 10.08 14.13
C LEU A 56 18.73 11.02 13.12
N LEU A 57 18.98 12.32 13.22
CA LEU A 57 18.51 13.30 12.22
C LEU A 57 19.09 13.02 10.84
N ASP A 58 20.38 12.72 10.74
CA ASP A 58 21.04 12.38 9.48
C ASP A 58 20.46 11.07 8.89
N GLN A 59 20.14 10.08 9.72
CA GLN A 59 19.45 8.86 9.27
C GLN A 59 18.06 9.17 8.69
N ILE A 60 17.26 10.01 9.36
CA ILE A 60 15.94 10.42 8.86
C ILE A 60 16.07 11.19 7.54
N GLN A 61 16.98 12.15 7.46
CA GLN A 61 17.22 12.92 6.24
C GLN A 61 17.73 12.06 5.08
N LYS A 62 18.50 11.01 5.37
CA LYS A 62 18.93 10.04 4.36
C LYS A 62 17.75 9.23 3.84
N LEU A 63 16.83 8.79 4.70
CA LEU A 63 15.60 8.11 4.29
C LEU A 63 14.74 8.98 3.36
N GLU A 64 14.64 10.28 3.61
CA GLU A 64 13.89 11.20 2.74
C GLU A 64 14.55 11.40 1.36
N LYS A 65 15.89 11.39 1.30
CA LYS A 65 16.65 11.63 0.07
C LYS A 65 16.84 10.37 -0.77
N SER A 66 16.96 9.21 -0.12
CA SER A 66 16.85 7.94 -0.82
C SER A 66 15.38 7.70 -1.13
N ASN A 67 14.95 7.98 -2.36
CA ASN A 67 13.72 7.39 -2.94
C ASN A 67 13.75 5.85 -2.99
N ASP A 68 14.75 5.23 -2.36
CA ASP A 68 14.93 3.81 -2.14
C ASP A 68 13.98 3.34 -1.04
N PHE A 69 12.69 3.63 -1.21
CA PHE A 69 11.63 2.86 -0.59
C PHE A 69 11.48 1.52 -1.34
N SER A 70 12.59 0.81 -1.58
CA SER A 70 12.60 -0.59 -2.01
C SER A 70 12.10 -1.52 -0.88
N SER A 71 11.18 -1.03 -0.04
CA SER A 71 10.39 -1.90 0.80
C SER A 71 9.61 -2.81 -0.13
N ASP A 72 9.59 -4.11 0.18
CA ASP A 72 8.86 -5.14 -0.55
C ASP A 72 7.41 -4.74 -0.89
N LEU A 73 6.81 -3.82 -0.11
CA LEU A 73 5.47 -3.28 -0.33
C LEU A 73 5.31 -2.52 -1.65
N PHE A 74 6.26 -1.66 -2.04
CA PHE A 74 6.16 -0.91 -3.30
C PHE A 74 6.22 -1.88 -4.49
N THR A 75 7.10 -2.88 -4.43
CA THR A 75 7.15 -3.95 -5.43
C THR A 75 5.84 -4.74 -5.46
N GLN A 76 5.28 -5.10 -4.31
CA GLN A 76 4.00 -5.82 -4.25
C GLN A 76 2.83 -5.00 -4.80
N ILE A 77 2.78 -3.68 -4.56
CA ILE A 77 1.77 -2.79 -5.15
C ILE A 77 1.91 -2.76 -6.68
N GLU A 78 3.13 -2.64 -7.20
CA GLU A 78 3.37 -2.63 -8.65
C GLU A 78 3.05 -3.98 -9.30
N GLU A 79 3.36 -5.10 -8.65
CA GLU A 79 2.98 -6.44 -9.10
C GLU A 79 1.46 -6.63 -9.11
N TRP A 80 0.78 -6.20 -8.04
CA TRP A 80 -0.68 -6.24 -7.95
C TRP A 80 -1.32 -5.43 -9.07
N LYS A 81 -0.84 -4.21 -9.32
CA LYS A 81 -1.29 -3.34 -10.41
C LYS A 81 -1.12 -4.01 -11.76
N LYS A 82 0.07 -4.52 -12.06
CA LYS A 82 0.37 -5.21 -13.33
C LYS A 82 -0.53 -6.42 -13.54
N THR A 83 -0.73 -7.23 -12.49
CA THR A 83 -1.56 -8.42 -12.54
C THR A 83 -3.03 -8.08 -12.75
N THR A 84 -3.51 -7.01 -12.10
CA THR A 84 -4.91 -6.56 -12.20
C THR A 84 -5.23 -6.03 -13.59
N ILE A 85 -4.34 -5.21 -14.18
CA ILE A 85 -4.48 -4.74 -15.57
C ILE A 85 -4.59 -5.92 -16.54
N ASN A 86 -3.68 -6.89 -16.44
CA ASN A 86 -3.69 -8.08 -17.29
C ASN A 86 -4.99 -8.90 -17.15
N LYS A 87 -5.56 -8.99 -15.94
CA LYS A 87 -6.86 -9.67 -15.74
C LYS A 87 -8.00 -8.94 -16.43
N ILE A 88 -8.02 -7.61 -16.36
CA ILE A 88 -9.03 -6.77 -17.03
C ILE A 88 -8.92 -6.93 -18.55
N GLU A 89 -7.71 -6.85 -19.10
CA GLU A 89 -7.45 -7.03 -20.54
C GLU A 89 -7.94 -8.40 -21.03
N LYS A 90 -7.58 -9.48 -20.31
CA LYS A 90 -8.05 -10.84 -20.66
C LYS A 90 -9.57 -10.98 -20.61
N ALA A 91 -10.22 -10.37 -19.62
CA ALA A 91 -11.68 -10.41 -19.52
C ALA A 91 -12.33 -9.67 -20.71
N ALA A 92 -11.79 -8.51 -21.09
CA ALA A 92 -12.25 -7.74 -22.24
C ALA A 92 -12.04 -8.50 -23.56
N GLU A 93 -10.86 -9.10 -23.76
CA GLU A 93 -10.56 -9.92 -24.94
C GLU A 93 -11.50 -11.11 -25.04
N LYS A 94 -11.77 -11.80 -23.93
CA LYS A 94 -12.71 -12.93 -23.90
C LYS A 94 -14.12 -12.48 -24.32
N ALA A 95 -14.62 -11.39 -23.75
CA ALA A 95 -15.93 -10.84 -24.11
C ALA A 95 -16.01 -10.45 -25.59
N HIS A 96 -14.93 -9.89 -26.15
CA HIS A 96 -14.85 -9.57 -27.57
C HIS A 96 -14.89 -10.82 -28.45
N HIS A 97 -14.14 -11.87 -28.11
CA HIS A 97 -14.19 -13.15 -28.82
C HIS A 97 -15.58 -13.79 -28.78
N GLU A 98 -16.22 -13.82 -27.61
CA GLU A 98 -17.58 -14.33 -27.46
C GLU A 98 -18.58 -13.59 -28.36
N LEU A 99 -18.46 -12.25 -28.44
CA LEU A 99 -19.28 -11.44 -29.34
C LEU A 99 -19.05 -11.81 -30.82
N ILE A 100 -17.79 -11.93 -31.24
CA ILE A 100 -17.43 -12.33 -32.60
C ILE A 100 -18.01 -13.70 -32.93
N GLU A 101 -17.87 -14.68 -32.04
CA GLU A 101 -18.42 -16.02 -32.24
C GLU A 101 -19.94 -16.01 -32.40
N LEU A 102 -20.64 -15.23 -31.57
CA LEU A 102 -22.09 -15.10 -31.66
C LEU A 102 -22.53 -14.49 -32.99
N ILE A 103 -21.82 -13.47 -33.48
CA ILE A 103 -22.05 -12.88 -34.81
C ILE A 103 -21.76 -13.92 -35.90
N HIS A 104 -20.65 -14.64 -35.78
CA HIS A 104 -20.23 -15.65 -36.75
C HIS A 104 -21.24 -16.80 -36.87
N LYS A 105 -21.72 -17.34 -35.74
CA LYS A 105 -22.75 -18.39 -35.70
C LYS A 105 -24.02 -17.96 -36.41
N GLN A 106 -24.45 -16.71 -36.18
CA GLN A 106 -25.66 -16.17 -36.79
C GLN A 106 -25.47 -15.90 -38.29
N ARG A 107 -24.28 -15.44 -38.71
CA ARG A 107 -23.90 -15.33 -40.13
C ARG A 107 -23.98 -16.68 -40.83
N ILE A 108 -23.37 -17.74 -40.28
CA ILE A 108 -23.44 -19.10 -40.85
C ILE A 108 -24.90 -19.54 -41.03
N LYS A 109 -25.75 -19.32 -40.01
CA LYS A 109 -27.16 -19.71 -40.07
C LYS A 109 -27.88 -19.03 -41.24
N ILE A 110 -27.67 -17.72 -41.42
CA ILE A 110 -28.26 -16.95 -42.51
C ILE A 110 -27.73 -17.43 -43.87
N THR A 111 -26.42 -17.61 -44.01
CA THR A 111 -25.81 -18.11 -45.24
C THR A 111 -26.39 -19.46 -45.65
N LYS A 112 -26.50 -20.41 -44.71
CA LYS A 112 -27.11 -21.73 -44.98
C LYS A 112 -28.58 -21.61 -45.42
N GLN A 113 -29.37 -20.73 -44.79
CA GLN A 113 -30.75 -20.50 -45.20
C GLN A 113 -30.84 -19.96 -46.63
N LEU A 114 -29.97 -19.03 -47.00
CA LEU A 114 -29.89 -18.48 -48.36
C LEU A 114 -29.44 -19.53 -49.39
N GLU A 115 -28.49 -20.40 -49.04
CA GLU A 115 -28.03 -21.50 -49.90
C GLU A 115 -29.15 -22.50 -50.18
N ILE A 116 -29.90 -22.91 -49.15
CA ILE A 116 -31.07 -23.79 -49.29
C ILE A 116 -32.09 -23.15 -50.22
N MET A 117 -32.42 -21.88 -50.00
CA MET A 117 -33.38 -21.15 -50.81
C MET A 117 -32.90 -20.98 -52.26
N THR A 118 -31.59 -20.81 -52.47
CA THR A 118 -30.99 -20.73 -53.81
C THR A 118 -31.22 -22.04 -54.59
N LYS A 119 -31.05 -23.19 -53.94
CA LYS A 119 -31.33 -24.50 -54.54
C LYS A 119 -32.81 -24.67 -54.86
N GLU A 120 -33.69 -24.27 -53.94
CA GLU A 120 -35.15 -24.32 -54.15
C GLU A 120 -35.59 -23.44 -55.33
N ILE A 121 -35.06 -22.21 -55.44
CA ILE A 121 -35.35 -21.29 -56.55
C ILE A 121 -34.92 -21.89 -57.89
N ARG A 122 -33.73 -22.52 -57.96
CA ARG A 122 -33.26 -23.18 -59.19
C ARG A 122 -34.17 -24.33 -59.59
N TYR A 123 -34.47 -25.23 -58.66
CA TYR A 123 -35.35 -26.37 -58.90
C TYR A 123 -36.74 -25.93 -59.40
N ARG A 124 -37.36 -24.92 -58.76
CA ARG A 124 -38.67 -24.40 -59.17
C ARG A 124 -38.66 -23.66 -60.51
N ARG A 125 -37.52 -23.12 -60.92
CA ARG A 125 -37.37 -22.52 -62.25
C ARG A 125 -37.34 -23.60 -63.34
N GLU A 126 -36.85 -24.80 -63.04
CA GLU A 126 -36.73 -25.92 -63.97
C GLU A 126 -38.03 -26.74 -64.09
N GLU A 127 -38.76 -26.96 -62.99
CA GLU A 127 -39.95 -27.85 -62.97
C GLU A 127 -41.31 -27.14 -63.05
N ASN A 128 -41.33 -25.81 -63.13
CA ASN A 128 -42.47 -24.90 -62.94
C ASN A 128 -42.76 -24.55 -61.46
N PHE A 129 -43.36 -23.38 -61.26
CA PHE A 129 -43.72 -22.82 -59.95
C PHE A 129 -45.19 -22.38 -59.93
N LEU A 130 -45.81 -22.48 -58.76
CA LEU A 130 -47.17 -21.99 -58.52
C LEU A 130 -47.13 -20.70 -57.68
N GLU A 131 -48.24 -19.98 -57.63
CA GLU A 131 -48.39 -18.75 -56.83
C GLU A 131 -48.04 -18.99 -55.35
N ASN A 132 -48.40 -20.16 -54.82
CA ASN A 132 -48.08 -20.55 -53.45
C ASN A 132 -46.57 -20.65 -53.20
N ASP A 133 -45.78 -21.08 -54.20
CA ASP A 133 -44.32 -21.14 -54.08
C ASP A 133 -43.72 -19.73 -54.03
N ILE A 134 -44.24 -18.79 -54.82
CA ILE A 134 -43.83 -17.38 -54.79
C ILE A 134 -44.12 -16.77 -53.42
N VAL A 135 -45.33 -17.00 -52.88
CA VAL A 135 -45.72 -16.50 -51.56
C VAL A 135 -44.81 -17.08 -50.47
N ARG A 136 -44.54 -18.39 -50.48
CA ARG A 136 -43.63 -19.04 -49.53
C ARG A 136 -42.22 -18.47 -49.61
N LEU A 137 -41.63 -18.37 -50.80
CA LEU A 137 -40.28 -17.86 -51.00
C LEU A 137 -40.16 -16.40 -50.55
N LYS A 138 -41.18 -15.58 -50.81
CA LYS A 138 -41.25 -14.19 -50.35
C LYS A 138 -41.30 -14.09 -48.82
N GLN A 139 -42.09 -14.95 -48.16
CA GLN A 139 -42.12 -15.01 -46.70
C GLN A 139 -40.77 -15.41 -46.10
N ASN A 140 -40.09 -16.38 -46.72
CA ASN A 140 -38.76 -16.81 -46.29
C ASN A 140 -37.71 -15.69 -46.45
N LEU A 141 -37.74 -14.97 -47.58
CA LEU A 141 -36.91 -13.79 -47.80
C LEU A 141 -37.10 -12.73 -46.71
N ASN A 142 -38.37 -12.40 -46.38
CA ASN A 142 -38.67 -11.42 -45.34
C ASN A 142 -38.11 -11.86 -43.98
N LYS A 143 -38.25 -13.13 -43.60
CA LYS A 143 -37.70 -13.67 -42.34
C LYS A 143 -36.17 -13.56 -42.30
N ILE A 144 -35.50 -13.86 -43.42
CA ILE A 144 -34.03 -13.72 -43.51
C ILE A 144 -33.62 -12.25 -43.40
N GLN A 145 -34.35 -11.35 -44.05
CA GLN A 145 -34.11 -9.92 -43.99
C GLN A 145 -34.30 -9.35 -42.58
N GLU A 146 -35.35 -9.77 -41.85
CA GLU A 146 -35.56 -9.41 -40.45
C GLU A 146 -34.41 -9.91 -39.56
N THR A 147 -33.97 -11.16 -39.78
CA THR A 147 -32.84 -11.74 -39.02
C THR A 147 -31.53 -11.00 -39.29
N LEU A 148 -31.29 -10.60 -40.55
CA LEU A 148 -30.16 -9.75 -40.93
C LEU A 148 -30.25 -8.37 -40.27
N GLN A 149 -31.41 -7.73 -40.29
CA GLN A 149 -31.59 -6.43 -39.64
C GLN A 149 -31.35 -6.52 -38.12
N GLN A 150 -31.76 -7.60 -37.46
CA GLN A 150 -31.48 -7.82 -36.04
C GLN A 150 -29.98 -7.96 -35.73
N LEU A 151 -29.18 -8.49 -36.65
CA LEU A 151 -27.72 -8.54 -36.50
C LEU A 151 -27.07 -7.16 -36.51
N PHE A 152 -27.59 -6.25 -37.33
CA PHE A 152 -27.04 -4.89 -37.47
C PHE A 152 -27.66 -3.89 -36.49
N ARG A 153 -28.74 -4.25 -35.78
CA ARG A 153 -29.28 -3.44 -34.69
C ARG A 153 -28.34 -3.50 -33.49
N LYS A 154 -27.94 -2.33 -32.99
CA LYS A 154 -27.10 -2.16 -31.80
C LYS A 154 -27.73 -2.73 -30.52
N ASP A 155 -29.04 -2.99 -30.53
CA ASP A 155 -29.81 -3.23 -29.30
C ASP A 155 -30.06 -4.72 -28.98
N THR A 156 -29.68 -5.64 -29.86
CA THR A 156 -30.04 -7.07 -29.70
C THR A 156 -29.11 -7.84 -28.77
N LYS A 157 -27.91 -7.33 -28.48
CA LYS A 157 -26.97 -7.90 -27.50
C LYS A 157 -26.40 -6.78 -26.65
N LYS A 158 -26.64 -6.86 -25.34
CA LYS A 158 -26.06 -5.95 -24.35
C LYS A 158 -24.91 -6.66 -23.66
N ALA A 159 -23.72 -6.08 -23.74
CA ALA A 159 -22.64 -6.47 -22.84
C ALA A 159 -23.03 -5.98 -21.42
N ILE A 160 -22.97 -6.87 -20.44
CA ILE A 160 -23.04 -6.48 -19.03
C ILE A 160 -21.62 -6.10 -18.63
N ILE A 161 -21.34 -4.81 -18.67
CA ILE A 161 -20.06 -4.25 -18.22
C ILE A 161 -20.32 -3.70 -16.82
N VAL A 162 -19.59 -4.21 -15.83
CA VAL A 162 -19.60 -3.60 -14.49
C VAL A 162 -18.92 -2.24 -14.63
N ASP A 163 -19.65 -1.20 -14.28
CA ASP A 163 -19.11 0.16 -14.33
C ASP A 163 -17.94 0.28 -13.35
N ASN A 164 -16.93 1.05 -13.73
CA ASN A 164 -15.78 1.33 -12.89
C ASN A 164 -16.20 1.94 -11.55
N ASP A 165 -17.28 2.72 -11.54
CA ASP A 165 -17.83 3.38 -10.36
C ASP A 165 -18.53 2.39 -9.39
N GLN A 166 -18.85 1.18 -9.85
CA GLN A 166 -19.43 0.13 -9.00
C GLN A 166 -18.35 -0.69 -8.28
N ILE A 167 -17.08 -0.52 -8.67
CA ILE A 167 -15.95 -1.21 -8.06
C ILE A 167 -15.37 -0.31 -6.97
N ASP A 168 -15.44 -0.76 -5.72
CA ASP A 168 -14.77 -0.08 -4.62
C ASP A 168 -13.27 -0.40 -4.63
N TRP A 169 -12.52 0.37 -5.42
CA TRP A 169 -11.07 0.23 -5.59
C TRP A 169 -10.30 0.33 -4.27
N ASN A 170 -10.80 1.12 -3.30
CA ASN A 170 -10.18 1.30 -1.99
C ASN A 170 -10.27 0.03 -1.11
N ARG A 171 -11.15 -0.91 -1.48
CA ARG A 171 -11.24 -2.22 -0.82
C ARG A 171 -10.41 -3.30 -1.50
N LEU A 172 -9.88 -3.04 -2.69
CA LEU A 172 -9.05 -3.97 -3.43
C LEU A 172 -7.57 -3.87 -3.02
N ILE A 173 -7.10 -2.68 -2.68
CA ILE A 173 -5.78 -2.45 -2.11
C ILE A 173 -5.82 -1.26 -1.15
N TYR A 174 -5.28 -1.44 0.06
CA TYR A 174 -5.15 -0.37 1.05
C TYR A 174 -3.97 -0.65 1.97
N ILE A 175 -3.40 0.42 2.52
CA ILE A 175 -2.30 0.36 3.48
C ILE A 175 -2.91 0.52 4.88
N ARG A 176 -2.51 -0.35 5.81
CA ARG A 176 -2.83 -0.24 7.23
C ARG A 176 -1.53 -0.22 8.01
N GLU A 177 -1.39 0.75 8.90
CA GLU A 177 -0.35 0.72 9.92
C GLU A 177 -0.74 -0.32 10.98
N GLU A 178 0.13 -1.30 11.21
CA GLU A 178 0.03 -2.09 12.43
C GLU A 178 0.47 -1.20 13.59
N GLN A 179 -0.44 -0.91 14.52
CA GLN A 179 -0.11 -0.14 15.71
C GLN A 179 0.93 -0.92 16.53
N GLN A 180 2.21 -0.57 16.38
CA GLN A 180 3.20 -0.86 17.40
C GLN A 180 3.00 0.14 18.53
N ASN A 181 2.63 -0.40 19.70
CA ASN A 181 2.37 0.34 20.91
C ASN A 181 3.69 0.97 21.40
N CYS A 182 4.03 2.17 20.92
CA CYS A 182 5.12 2.98 21.46
C CYS A 182 4.52 4.09 22.32
N GLU A 183 4.56 3.87 23.63
CA GLU A 183 4.17 4.85 24.64
C GLU A 183 5.05 6.10 24.51
N TYR A 184 4.40 7.25 24.40
CA TYR A 184 4.99 8.56 24.21
C TYR A 184 5.90 8.92 25.40
N ILE A 185 7.18 9.23 25.16
CA ILE A 185 8.02 9.89 26.17
C ILE A 185 7.61 11.35 26.20
N GLU A 186 6.61 11.67 27.02
CA GLU A 186 6.28 13.04 27.38
C GLU A 186 7.44 13.57 28.25
N LEU A 187 8.13 14.60 27.74
CA LEU A 187 9.29 15.24 28.35
C LEU A 187 9.00 15.64 29.81
N GLU A 188 9.56 14.88 30.75
CA GLU A 188 9.48 15.11 32.19
C GLU A 188 10.41 16.25 32.64
N ILE A 189 10.29 17.42 32.01
CA ILE A 189 11.09 18.62 32.34
C ILE A 189 10.50 19.38 33.55
N GLU A 190 9.24 19.14 33.95
CA GLU A 190 8.64 19.87 35.08
C GLU A 190 8.57 19.14 36.43
N LYS A 191 8.95 17.85 36.53
CA LYS A 191 8.84 17.09 37.80
C LYS A 191 10.09 17.07 38.68
N ASN A 192 11.22 17.63 38.23
CA ASN A 192 12.46 17.58 39.01
C ASN A 192 12.61 18.71 40.05
N ARG A 193 11.49 19.26 40.56
CA ARG A 193 11.50 20.11 41.76
C ARG A 193 11.07 19.43 43.05
N ASN A 194 10.51 18.21 43.04
CA ASN A 194 10.22 17.52 44.31
C ASN A 194 10.35 15.98 44.25
N SER A 195 11.41 15.51 44.90
CA SER A 195 11.58 14.23 45.62
C SER A 195 11.46 12.89 44.89
N LYS A 196 12.61 12.19 44.92
CA LYS A 196 12.86 10.78 45.30
C LYS A 196 12.21 9.66 44.46
N THR A 197 13.13 8.94 43.81
CA THR A 197 13.13 7.48 43.55
C THR A 197 11.99 6.94 42.71
N SER A 198 12.27 6.71 41.43
CA SER A 198 12.10 5.38 40.83
C SER A 198 12.95 5.28 39.57
N SER A 199 13.66 4.16 39.46
CA SER A 199 14.49 3.80 38.33
C SER A 199 13.60 3.38 37.16
N SER A 200 13.79 3.98 36.00
CA SER A 200 13.24 3.49 34.73
C SER A 200 14.41 3.16 33.80
N ASN A 201 14.85 1.90 33.84
CA ASN A 201 15.64 1.32 32.77
C ASN A 201 14.67 0.98 31.64
N ILE A 202 14.76 1.69 30.51
CA ILE A 202 14.09 1.31 29.28
C ILE A 202 15.18 0.75 28.35
N ILE A 203 15.33 -0.57 28.37
CA ILE A 203 16.06 -1.30 27.35
C ILE A 203 15.05 -1.54 26.22
N CYS A 204 15.13 -0.76 25.16
CA CYS A 204 14.40 -1.05 23.93
C CYS A 204 15.22 -2.05 23.12
N HIS A 205 14.98 -3.34 23.32
CA HIS A 205 15.53 -4.36 22.43
C HIS A 205 14.72 -4.37 21.13
N SER A 206 15.42 -4.15 20.02
CA SER A 206 14.90 -4.35 18.67
C SER A 206 14.28 -5.74 18.53
N ILE A 207 13.02 -5.81 18.08
CA ILE A 207 12.48 -7.02 17.45
C ILE A 207 11.80 -6.61 16.14
N LYS A 208 12.47 -6.97 15.04
CA LYS A 208 11.92 -7.04 13.70
C LYS A 208 10.62 -7.82 13.71
N LEU A 209 9.57 -7.28 13.09
CA LEU A 209 8.57 -8.02 12.32
C LEU A 209 7.65 -6.97 11.66
N PHE A 210 8.06 -6.48 10.49
CA PHE A 210 7.10 -5.90 9.55
C PHE A 210 6.54 -7.07 8.76
N HIS A 211 5.40 -7.59 9.22
CA HIS A 211 4.62 -8.56 8.44
C HIS A 211 3.37 -7.83 7.93
N PHE A 212 3.56 -7.00 6.91
CA PHE A 212 2.43 -6.35 6.24
C PHE A 212 1.68 -7.38 5.39
N ILE A 213 0.41 -7.59 5.70
CA ILE A 213 -0.46 -8.49 4.96
C ILE A 213 -1.23 -7.69 3.90
N ILE A 214 -0.92 -7.90 2.63
CA ILE A 214 -1.82 -7.50 1.53
C ILE A 214 -2.89 -8.57 1.39
N ILE A 215 -4.10 -8.29 1.87
CA ILE A 215 -5.25 -9.19 1.73
C ILE A 215 -5.94 -8.90 0.39
N SER A 216 -5.65 -9.72 -0.63
CA SER A 216 -6.44 -9.79 -1.86
C SER A 216 -7.46 -10.93 -1.72
N LYS A 217 -8.76 -10.65 -1.81
CA LYS A 217 -9.84 -11.65 -1.75
C LYS A 217 -10.15 -12.26 -3.10
#